data_AF-A0A1F0VSD6-F1
#
_entry.id   AF-A0A1F0VSD6-F1
#
_cell.length_a   1.000
_cell.length_b   1.000
_cell.length_c   1.000
_cell.angle_alpha   90.00
_cell.angle_beta   90.00
_cell.angle_gamma   90.00
#
_symmetry.space_group_name_H-M   'P 1'
#
loop_
_entity.id
_entity.type
_entity.pdbx_description
1 polymer ?
#
loop_
_entity_poly.entity_id
_entity_poly.type
_entity_poly.pdbx_seq_one_letter_code
_entity_poly.pdbx_strand_id
1 'polypeptide(L)'
;MRGALSGQFQLFAVAIMIVAVVVIVASMVIYYVAKRLELAPAFSVDVPPVAAVATIIAFALWAYVGFDSIPQLAGEFNFSPRKALGLLMWGVIAATLIYLAMMLATSIAVGAHHDAYEGEAWPPAAAISEVIGPAGLALMVVAVSAGVLTGLNGFFTAASRVLFTLGRANLVSSRLGELNGKQRTPRNAILLMCAVCLVTPWFGRAALTWVVDMSSAGITVAYFYTCFCAWKIARTGQVPGMPKPIAPNQFYEYFALAGCILAVGYLALLFVPDSPGMLGTAPLIALVVWVVLGLASWAIKSRQLKDVPPEETTALILE
;
A
#
# COMPACT_ATOMS: atom_id res chain seq x y z
N MET A 1 -10.43 -24.84 8.40
CA MET A 1 -10.83 -24.03 7.22
C MET A 1 -11.02 -22.56 7.60
N ARG A 2 -9.98 -21.90 8.14
CA ARG A 2 -10.01 -20.44 8.40
C ARG A 2 -9.73 -19.72 7.08
N GLY A 3 -10.44 -18.63 6.79
CA GLY A 3 -10.17 -17.78 5.62
C GLY A 3 -10.36 -18.43 4.24
N ALA A 4 -10.94 -19.64 4.16
CA ALA A 4 -11.02 -20.39 2.89
C ALA A 4 -11.79 -19.62 1.81
N LEU A 5 -12.92 -19.00 2.17
CA LEU A 5 -13.75 -18.28 1.19
C LEU A 5 -13.15 -16.94 0.76
N SER A 6 -12.60 -16.16 1.71
CA SER A 6 -11.90 -14.89 1.38
C SER A 6 -10.63 -15.16 0.58
N GLY A 7 -9.83 -16.18 0.96
CA GLY A 7 -8.65 -16.59 0.20
C GLY A 7 -8.97 -17.15 -1.18
N GLN A 8 -10.04 -17.94 -1.32
CA GLN A 8 -10.52 -18.42 -2.62
C GLN A 8 -11.00 -17.27 -3.51
N PHE A 9 -11.77 -16.32 -2.95
CA PHE A 9 -12.17 -15.11 -3.66
C PHE A 9 -10.95 -14.32 -4.13
N GLN A 10 -9.95 -14.13 -3.26
CA GLN A 10 -8.73 -13.41 -3.59
C GLN A 10 -7.94 -14.09 -4.70
N LEU A 11 -7.80 -15.42 -4.64
CA LEU A 11 -7.14 -16.19 -5.71
C LEU A 11 -7.89 -16.07 -7.04
N PHE A 12 -9.22 -16.21 -7.01
CA PHE A 12 -10.06 -16.12 -8.20
C PHE A 12 -9.99 -14.73 -8.84
N ALA A 13 -10.13 -13.68 -8.05
CA ALA A 13 -10.04 -12.30 -8.53
C ALA A 13 -8.65 -11.98 -9.12
N VAL A 14 -7.57 -12.38 -8.44
CA VAL A 14 -6.20 -12.20 -8.98
C VAL A 14 -6.01 -12.99 -10.28
N ALA A 15 -6.51 -14.23 -10.36
CA ALA A 15 -6.40 -15.03 -11.58
C ALA A 15 -7.13 -14.37 -12.76
N ILE A 16 -8.35 -13.89 -12.55
CA ILE A 16 -9.12 -13.16 -13.56
C ILE A 16 -8.40 -11.87 -13.98
N MET A 17 -7.86 -11.11 -13.02
CA MET A 17 -7.09 -9.90 -13.30
C MET A 17 -5.90 -10.21 -14.19
N ILE A 18 -5.11 -11.24 -13.87
CA ILE A 18 -3.94 -11.65 -14.66
C ILE A 18 -4.37 -12.05 -16.07
N VAL A 19 -5.42 -12.84 -16.22
CA VAL A 19 -5.94 -13.23 -17.55
C VAL A 19 -6.34 -12.01 -18.35
N ALA A 20 -7.10 -11.07 -17.76
CA ALA A 20 -7.52 -9.86 -18.43
C ALA A 20 -6.33 -9.00 -18.87
N VAL A 21 -5.33 -8.80 -18.00
CA VAL A 21 -4.09 -8.06 -18.32
C VAL A 21 -3.32 -8.73 -19.46
N VAL A 22 -3.16 -10.06 -19.42
CA VAL A 22 -2.48 -10.82 -20.47
C VAL A 22 -3.19 -10.66 -21.81
N VAL A 23 -4.52 -10.75 -21.83
CA VAL A 23 -5.32 -10.55 -23.06
C VAL A 23 -5.15 -9.13 -23.60
N ILE A 24 -5.27 -8.11 -22.75
CA ILE A 24 -5.08 -6.70 -23.13
C ILE A 24 -3.70 -6.49 -23.76
N VAL A 25 -2.64 -6.95 -23.08
CA VAL A 25 -1.26 -6.77 -23.54
C VAL A 25 -1.02 -7.50 -24.85
N ALA A 26 -1.47 -8.75 -24.97
CA ALA A 26 -1.35 -9.52 -26.20
C ALA A 26 -2.06 -8.82 -27.38
N SER A 27 -3.29 -8.34 -27.16
CA SER A 27 -4.04 -7.57 -28.16
C SER A 27 -3.30 -6.30 -28.58
N MET A 28 -2.71 -5.56 -27.65
CA MET A 28 -1.93 -4.35 -27.95
C MET A 28 -0.65 -4.67 -28.73
N VAL A 29 0.09 -5.71 -28.34
CA VAL A 29 1.30 -6.10 -29.06
C VAL A 29 0.97 -6.56 -30.48
N ILE A 30 -0.12 -7.31 -30.66
CA ILE A 30 -0.59 -7.71 -32.00
C ILE A 30 -0.94 -6.46 -32.83
N TYR A 31 -1.66 -5.50 -32.25
CA TYR A 31 -2.01 -4.24 -32.90
C TYR A 31 -0.76 -3.44 -33.30
N TYR A 32 0.22 -3.32 -32.40
CA TYR A 32 1.50 -2.66 -32.63
C TYR A 32 2.24 -3.25 -33.86
N VAL A 33 2.37 -4.58 -33.89
CA VAL A 33 3.07 -5.28 -34.99
C VAL A 33 2.28 -5.18 -36.31
N ALA A 34 0.96 -5.29 -36.26
CA ALA A 34 0.11 -5.26 -37.45
C ALA A 34 0.05 -3.88 -38.11
N LYS A 35 0.03 -2.81 -37.32
CA LYS A 35 -0.07 -1.42 -37.81
C LYS A 35 1.27 -0.72 -37.94
N ARG A 36 2.36 -1.28 -37.40
CA ARG A 36 3.69 -0.67 -37.34
C ARG A 36 3.63 0.77 -36.78
N LEU A 37 2.96 0.91 -35.63
CA LEU A 37 2.75 2.22 -35.03
C LEU A 37 4.08 2.87 -34.63
N GLU A 38 4.14 4.18 -34.80
CA GLU A 38 5.16 5.00 -34.16
C GLU A 38 4.74 5.27 -32.72
N LEU A 39 5.60 4.90 -31.77
CA LEU A 39 5.39 5.17 -30.36
C LEU A 39 5.79 6.61 -30.04
N ALA A 40 5.14 7.20 -29.04
CA ALA A 40 5.60 8.46 -28.48
C ALA A 40 7.06 8.38 -28.02
N PRO A 41 7.80 9.50 -28.04
CA PRO A 41 9.14 9.57 -27.48
C PRO A 41 9.17 9.07 -26.02
N ALA A 42 10.25 8.37 -25.64
CA ALA A 42 10.40 7.85 -24.28
C ALA A 42 10.46 8.94 -23.20
N PHE A 43 10.85 10.15 -23.58
CA PHE A 43 10.88 11.33 -22.72
C PHE A 43 10.17 12.48 -23.43
N SER A 44 9.44 13.30 -22.67
CA SER A 44 8.88 14.55 -23.17
C SER A 44 9.98 15.50 -23.62
N VAL A 45 9.73 16.25 -24.70
CA VAL A 45 10.72 17.15 -25.34
C VAL A 45 11.17 18.27 -24.40
N ASP A 46 10.26 18.75 -23.54
CA ASP A 46 10.49 19.95 -22.70
C ASP A 46 10.91 19.65 -21.26
N VAL A 47 11.03 18.37 -20.88
CA VAL A 47 11.41 17.98 -19.51
C VAL A 47 12.73 17.21 -19.53
N PRO A 48 13.72 17.62 -18.73
CA PRO A 48 14.96 16.86 -18.59
C PRO A 48 14.67 15.40 -18.19
N PRO A 49 15.32 14.38 -18.79
CA PRO A 49 15.05 12.98 -18.49
C PRO A 49 15.13 12.63 -17.01
N VAL A 50 16.09 13.23 -16.28
CA VAL A 50 16.25 13.04 -14.83
C VAL A 50 15.02 13.53 -14.05
N ALA A 51 14.44 14.67 -14.45
CA ALA A 51 13.26 15.22 -13.80
C ALA A 51 12.00 14.38 -14.12
N ALA A 52 11.87 13.88 -15.35
CA ALA A 52 10.79 12.97 -15.73
C ALA A 52 10.85 11.66 -14.92
N VAL A 53 12.04 11.05 -14.81
CA VAL A 53 12.25 9.84 -13.99
C VAL A 53 11.98 10.10 -12.52
N ALA A 54 12.48 11.22 -11.96
CA ALA A 54 12.24 11.58 -10.56
C ALA A 54 10.75 11.75 -10.25
N THR A 55 9.98 12.32 -11.18
CA THR A 55 8.52 12.46 -11.06
C THR A 55 7.84 11.09 -11.03
N ILE A 56 8.20 10.17 -11.92
CA ILE A 56 7.64 8.80 -11.92
C ILE A 56 8.01 8.06 -10.62
N ILE A 57 9.23 8.21 -10.11
CA ILE A 57 9.65 7.60 -8.84
C ILE A 57 8.77 8.10 -7.68
N ALA A 58 8.46 9.40 -7.65
CA ALA A 58 7.61 9.98 -6.61
C ALA A 58 6.21 9.32 -6.59
N PHE A 59 5.59 9.11 -7.76
CA PHE A 59 4.30 8.42 -7.86
C PHE A 59 4.39 6.91 -7.61
N ALA A 60 5.48 6.28 -8.06
CA ALA A 60 5.65 4.83 -7.95
C ALA A 60 5.63 4.37 -6.49
N LEU A 61 6.25 5.13 -5.57
CA LEU A 61 6.30 4.77 -4.14
C LEU A 61 4.91 4.59 -3.54
N TRP A 62 3.96 5.46 -3.88
CA TRP A 62 2.57 5.33 -3.47
C TRP A 62 1.92 4.05 -4.04
N ALA A 63 2.17 3.74 -5.31
CA ALA A 63 1.58 2.60 -5.99
C ALA A 63 1.99 1.23 -5.41
N TYR A 64 3.08 1.16 -4.63
CA TYR A 64 3.52 -0.07 -3.95
C TYR A 64 3.08 -0.16 -2.49
N VAL A 65 2.42 0.86 -1.94
CA VAL A 65 1.88 0.80 -0.58
C VAL A 65 0.90 -0.38 -0.45
N GLY A 66 1.06 -1.18 0.60
CA GLY A 66 0.22 -2.34 0.89
C GLY A 66 0.97 -3.66 1.03
N PHE A 67 2.23 -3.73 0.59
CA PHE A 67 3.08 -4.91 0.78
C PHE A 67 3.26 -5.29 2.27
N ASP A 68 3.17 -4.29 3.15
CA ASP A 68 3.27 -4.41 4.61
C ASP A 68 2.02 -5.04 5.26
N SER A 69 0.94 -5.25 4.49
CA SER A 69 -0.21 -6.04 4.94
C SER A 69 0.16 -7.49 5.24
N ILE A 70 1.17 -8.06 4.55
CA ILE A 70 1.63 -9.44 4.76
C ILE A 70 2.19 -9.63 6.17
N PRO A 71 3.19 -8.86 6.64
CA PRO A 71 3.68 -8.98 8.01
C PRO A 71 2.62 -8.59 9.06
N GLN A 72 1.72 -7.64 8.78
CA GLN A 72 0.60 -7.32 9.68
C GLN A 72 -0.35 -8.51 9.90
N LEU A 73 -0.49 -9.36 8.89
CA LEU A 73 -1.28 -10.59 8.95
C LEU A 73 -0.46 -11.83 9.32
N ALA A 74 0.84 -11.70 9.63
CA ALA A 74 1.68 -12.85 9.91
C ALA A 74 1.18 -13.69 11.10
N GLY A 75 0.49 -13.09 12.07
CA GLY A 75 -0.13 -13.81 13.19
C GLY A 75 -1.28 -14.75 12.79
N GLU A 76 -1.91 -14.52 11.62
CA GLU A 76 -2.99 -15.37 11.10
C GLU A 76 -2.46 -16.58 10.32
N PHE A 77 -1.23 -16.48 9.83
CA PHE A 77 -0.64 -17.47 8.95
C PHE A 77 0.50 -18.21 9.64
N ASN A 78 0.47 -19.53 9.59
CA ASN A 78 1.57 -20.36 10.10
C ASN A 78 2.70 -20.47 9.06
N PHE A 79 3.37 -19.36 8.77
CA PHE A 79 4.51 -19.32 7.84
C PHE A 79 5.79 -18.97 8.59
N SER A 80 6.92 -19.55 8.16
CA SER A 80 8.23 -19.12 8.67
C SER A 80 8.54 -17.69 8.21
N PRO A 81 9.31 -16.89 8.99
CA PRO A 81 9.70 -15.54 8.59
C PRO A 81 10.37 -15.48 7.20
N ARG A 82 11.16 -16.51 6.85
CA ARG A 82 11.78 -16.62 5.52
C ARG A 82 10.75 -16.78 4.40
N LYS A 83 9.68 -17.53 4.65
CA LYS A 83 8.58 -17.69 3.68
C LYS A 83 7.78 -16.40 3.56
N ALA A 84 7.53 -15.70 4.67
CA ALA A 84 6.88 -14.39 4.64
C ALA A 84 7.66 -13.36 3.81
N LEU A 85 8.99 -13.29 4.00
CA LEU A 85 9.87 -12.46 3.17
C LEU A 85 9.81 -12.85 1.69
N GLY A 86 9.86 -14.15 1.38
CA GLY A 86 9.75 -14.63 0.00
C GLY A 86 8.42 -14.25 -0.65
N LEU A 87 7.30 -14.40 0.07
CA LEU A 87 5.97 -14.00 -0.42
C LEU A 87 5.89 -12.49 -0.67
N LEU A 88 6.50 -11.68 0.20
CA LEU A 88 6.57 -10.23 0.05
C LEU A 88 7.37 -9.81 -1.18
N MET A 89 8.54 -10.41 -1.40
CA MET A 89 9.36 -10.15 -2.59
C MET A 89 8.64 -10.56 -3.88
N TRP A 90 8.05 -11.75 -3.92
CA TRP A 90 7.30 -12.22 -5.10
C TRP A 90 6.06 -11.37 -5.36
N GLY A 91 5.37 -10.91 -4.32
CA GLY A 91 4.23 -10.00 -4.43
C GLY A 91 4.62 -8.67 -5.08
N VAL A 92 5.72 -8.06 -4.63
CA VAL A 92 6.24 -6.82 -5.21
C VAL A 92 6.65 -7.03 -6.67
N ILE A 93 7.38 -8.09 -6.99
CA ILE A 93 7.78 -8.41 -8.37
C ILE A 93 6.56 -8.60 -9.26
N ALA A 94 5.55 -9.36 -8.82
CA ALA A 94 4.33 -9.57 -9.58
C ALA A 94 3.57 -8.26 -9.83
N ALA A 95 3.46 -7.39 -8.83
CA ALA A 95 2.88 -6.06 -8.99
C ALA A 95 3.66 -5.21 -10.00
N THR A 96 5.00 -5.21 -9.93
CA THR A 96 5.87 -4.53 -10.90
C THR A 96 5.63 -5.00 -12.32
N LEU A 97 5.55 -6.32 -12.53
CA LEU A 97 5.30 -6.87 -13.87
C LEU A 97 3.93 -6.46 -14.42
N ILE A 98 2.89 -6.43 -13.58
CA ILE A 98 1.56 -5.96 -13.99
C ILE A 98 1.58 -4.47 -14.34
N TYR A 99 2.27 -3.64 -13.54
CA TYR A 99 2.42 -2.21 -13.85
C TYR A 99 3.15 -1.98 -15.16
N LEU A 100 4.29 -2.66 -15.38
CA LEU A 100 5.03 -2.56 -16.64
C LEU A 100 4.18 -3.01 -17.83
N ALA A 101 3.44 -4.11 -17.68
CA ALA A 101 2.57 -4.65 -18.72
C ALA A 101 1.45 -3.66 -19.09
N MET A 102 0.77 -3.07 -18.10
CA MET A 102 -0.29 -2.09 -18.34
C MET A 102 0.23 -0.75 -18.86
N MET A 103 1.40 -0.29 -18.40
CA MET A 103 2.06 0.89 -18.96
C MET A 103 2.41 0.68 -20.43
N LEU A 104 2.96 -0.49 -20.79
CA LEU A 104 3.23 -0.85 -22.18
C LEU A 104 1.95 -0.89 -23.02
N ALA A 105 0.91 -1.57 -22.54
CA ALA A 105 -0.37 -1.64 -23.25
C ALA A 105 -0.98 -0.25 -23.48
N THR A 106 -0.93 0.62 -22.48
CA THR A 106 -1.43 2.00 -22.56
C THR A 106 -0.60 2.84 -23.52
N SER A 107 0.73 2.73 -23.45
CA SER A 107 1.64 3.44 -24.36
C SER A 107 1.42 3.05 -25.82
N ILE A 108 1.17 1.77 -26.10
CA ILE A 108 0.82 1.30 -27.46
C ILE A 108 -0.56 1.81 -27.88
N ALA A 109 -1.56 1.76 -27.00
CA ALA A 109 -2.92 2.18 -27.32
C ALA A 109 -3.00 3.68 -27.64
N VAL A 110 -2.28 4.50 -26.86
CA VAL A 110 -2.23 5.95 -27.05
C VAL A 110 -1.36 6.33 -28.26
N GLY A 111 -0.27 5.60 -28.52
CA GLY A 111 0.67 5.91 -29.59
C GLY A 111 1.25 7.31 -29.44
N ALA A 112 1.28 8.09 -30.53
CA ALA A 112 1.73 9.49 -30.53
C ALA A 112 0.63 10.50 -30.13
N HIS A 113 -0.61 10.06 -29.90
CA HIS A 113 -1.78 10.92 -29.78
C HIS A 113 -2.26 11.10 -28.33
N HIS A 114 -1.34 11.31 -27.39
CA HIS A 114 -1.68 11.46 -25.96
C HIS A 114 -2.64 12.62 -25.67
N ASP A 115 -2.52 13.74 -26.39
CA ASP A 115 -3.38 14.92 -26.26
C ASP A 115 -4.88 14.59 -26.42
N ALA A 116 -5.21 13.59 -27.25
CA ALA A 116 -6.59 13.19 -27.50
C ALA A 116 -7.30 12.61 -26.27
N TYR A 117 -6.54 12.16 -25.28
CA TYR A 117 -7.07 11.49 -24.09
C TYR A 117 -6.93 12.33 -22.81
N GLU A 118 -6.37 13.54 -22.84
CA GLU A 118 -6.17 14.37 -21.64
C GLU A 118 -7.48 14.78 -20.95
N GLY A 119 -8.56 14.93 -21.72
CA GLY A 119 -9.90 15.26 -21.20
C GLY A 119 -10.69 14.05 -20.68
N GLU A 120 -10.19 12.83 -20.86
CA GLU A 120 -10.90 11.62 -20.49
C GLU A 120 -10.81 11.35 -18.99
N ALA A 121 -11.90 10.90 -18.39
CA ALA A 121 -11.92 10.54 -16.97
C ALA A 121 -11.04 9.31 -16.66
N TRP A 122 -10.81 8.46 -17.67
CA TRP A 122 -9.96 7.28 -17.56
C TRP A 122 -9.19 7.04 -18.87
N PRO A 123 -8.12 7.82 -19.13
CA PRO A 123 -7.42 7.84 -20.41
C PRO A 123 -6.93 6.46 -20.90
N PRO A 124 -6.34 5.59 -20.05
CA PRO A 124 -5.95 4.25 -20.48
C PRO A 124 -7.11 3.38 -20.97
N ALA A 125 -8.28 3.46 -20.34
CA ALA A 125 -9.43 2.67 -20.76
C ALA A 125 -10.06 3.21 -22.05
N ALA A 126 -10.09 4.53 -22.24
CA ALA A 126 -10.54 5.15 -23.47
C ALA A 126 -9.66 4.69 -24.66
N ALA A 127 -8.34 4.81 -24.54
CA ALA A 127 -7.41 4.40 -25.59
C ALA A 127 -7.50 2.91 -25.92
N ILE A 128 -7.52 2.04 -24.90
CA ILE A 128 -7.64 0.59 -25.11
C ILE A 128 -9.00 0.22 -25.72
N SER A 129 -10.07 0.93 -25.34
CA SER A 129 -11.41 0.72 -25.90
C SER A 129 -11.51 1.20 -27.36
N GLU A 130 -10.76 2.21 -27.77
CA GLU A 130 -10.73 2.65 -29.16
C GLU A 130 -10.10 1.59 -30.08
N VAL A 131 -9.05 0.93 -29.59
CA VAL A 131 -8.33 -0.10 -30.34
C VAL A 131 -9.05 -1.46 -30.35
N ILE A 132 -9.52 -1.93 -29.19
CA ILE A 132 -10.14 -3.28 -29.05
C ILE A 132 -11.67 -3.23 -29.22
N GLY A 133 -12.29 -2.05 -29.07
CA GLY A 133 -13.73 -1.89 -28.99
C GLY A 133 -14.28 -2.18 -27.58
N PRO A 134 -15.61 -2.40 -27.45
CA PRO A 134 -16.28 -2.58 -26.15
C PRO A 134 -15.71 -3.72 -25.29
N ALA A 135 -15.13 -4.74 -25.91
CA ALA A 135 -14.46 -5.84 -25.21
C ALA A 135 -13.22 -5.35 -24.45
N GLY A 136 -12.47 -4.38 -24.98
CA GLY A 136 -11.32 -3.77 -24.30
C GLY A 136 -11.73 -3.04 -23.03
N LEU A 137 -12.81 -2.25 -23.09
CA LEU A 137 -13.39 -1.60 -21.91
C LEU A 137 -13.85 -2.62 -20.87
N ALA A 138 -14.54 -3.69 -21.28
CA ALA A 138 -14.97 -4.75 -20.38
C ALA A 138 -13.79 -5.43 -19.67
N LEU A 139 -12.72 -5.74 -20.40
CA LEU A 139 -11.49 -6.30 -19.83
C LEU A 139 -10.84 -5.34 -18.84
N MET A 140 -10.77 -4.05 -19.16
CA MET A 140 -10.24 -3.01 -18.26
C MET A 140 -11.06 -2.91 -16.97
N VAL A 141 -12.39 -2.88 -17.07
CA VAL A 141 -13.29 -2.85 -15.90
C VAL A 141 -13.10 -4.09 -15.05
N VAL A 142 -13.01 -5.28 -15.65
CA VAL A 142 -12.79 -6.54 -14.92
C VAL A 142 -11.42 -6.54 -14.22
N ALA A 143 -10.35 -6.18 -14.93
CA ALA A 143 -8.99 -6.17 -14.38
C ALA A 143 -8.87 -5.19 -13.19
N VAL A 144 -9.34 -3.95 -13.37
CA VAL A 144 -9.28 -2.93 -12.31
C VAL A 144 -10.19 -3.29 -11.14
N SER A 145 -11.41 -3.76 -11.39
CA SER A 145 -12.32 -4.15 -10.30
C SER A 145 -11.72 -5.29 -9.48
N ALA A 146 -11.15 -6.31 -10.12
CA ALA A 146 -10.49 -7.41 -9.43
C ALA A 146 -9.26 -6.93 -8.62
N GLY A 147 -8.43 -6.05 -9.17
CA GLY A 147 -7.30 -5.45 -8.46
C GLY A 147 -7.73 -4.63 -7.24
N VAL A 148 -8.75 -3.78 -7.40
CA VAL A 148 -9.29 -2.95 -6.31
C VAL A 148 -9.92 -3.83 -5.22
N LEU A 149 -10.75 -4.81 -5.57
CA LEU A 149 -11.42 -5.68 -4.60
C LEU A 149 -10.42 -6.53 -3.80
N THR A 150 -9.37 -7.02 -4.45
CA THR A 150 -8.33 -7.80 -3.76
C THR A 150 -7.48 -6.93 -2.84
N GLY A 151 -7.12 -5.71 -3.27
CA GLY A 151 -6.46 -4.71 -2.45
C GLY A 151 -7.30 -4.33 -1.23
N LEU A 152 -8.58 -3.98 -1.44
CA LEU A 152 -9.51 -3.64 -0.36
C LEU A 152 -9.68 -4.79 0.64
N ASN A 153 -9.80 -6.04 0.19
CA ASN A 153 -9.88 -7.20 1.09
C ASN A 153 -8.61 -7.33 1.96
N GLY A 154 -7.43 -7.15 1.35
CA GLY A 154 -6.15 -7.17 2.05
C GLY A 154 -6.03 -6.07 3.11
N PHE A 155 -6.24 -4.81 2.71
CA PHE A 155 -6.16 -3.66 3.61
C PHE A 155 -7.20 -3.72 4.73
N PHE A 156 -8.43 -4.13 4.43
CA PHE A 156 -9.49 -4.25 5.42
C PHE A 156 -9.11 -5.28 6.51
N THR A 157 -8.59 -6.43 6.09
CA THR A 157 -8.16 -7.48 7.01
C THR A 157 -6.98 -7.00 7.85
N ALA A 158 -5.97 -6.39 7.23
CA ALA A 158 -4.77 -5.88 7.91
C ALA A 158 -5.10 -4.77 8.92
N ALA A 159 -5.88 -3.77 8.52
CA ALA A 159 -6.32 -2.68 9.40
C ALA A 159 -7.15 -3.17 10.60
N SER A 160 -8.05 -4.13 10.39
CA SER A 160 -8.82 -4.73 11.49
C SER A 160 -7.92 -5.44 12.51
N ARG A 161 -6.80 -6.03 12.06
CA ARG A 161 -5.82 -6.67 12.94
C ARG A 161 -4.96 -5.67 13.68
N VAL A 162 -4.59 -4.55 13.06
CA VAL A 162 -3.92 -3.44 13.75
C VAL A 162 -4.83 -2.87 14.86
N LEU A 163 -6.12 -2.65 14.59
CA LEU A 163 -7.07 -2.20 15.63
C LEU A 163 -7.23 -3.22 16.75
N PHE A 164 -7.23 -4.51 16.41
CA PHE A 164 -7.27 -5.59 17.40
C PHE A 164 -6.05 -5.59 18.31
N THR A 165 -4.83 -5.48 17.76
CA THR A 165 -3.60 -5.46 18.58
C THR A 165 -3.52 -4.21 19.45
N LEU A 166 -3.93 -3.04 18.92
CA LEU A 166 -4.06 -1.82 19.71
C LEU A 166 -5.09 -1.96 20.84
N GLY A 167 -6.18 -2.69 20.60
CA GLY A 167 -7.21 -3.00 21.59
C GLY A 167 -6.67 -3.89 22.71
N ARG A 168 -5.90 -4.93 22.39
CA ARG A 168 -5.24 -5.79 23.40
C ARG A 168 -4.17 -5.05 24.20
N ALA A 169 -3.47 -4.12 23.56
CA ALA A 169 -2.51 -3.23 24.23
C ALA A 169 -3.18 -2.13 25.08
N ASN A 170 -4.51 -2.10 25.18
CA ASN A 170 -5.29 -1.04 25.87
C ASN A 170 -5.00 0.40 25.38
N LEU A 171 -4.42 0.55 24.19
CA LEU A 171 -4.15 1.82 23.54
C LEU A 171 -5.43 2.43 22.96
N VAL A 172 -6.38 1.59 22.56
CA VAL A 172 -7.75 1.97 22.20
C VAL A 172 -8.76 1.29 23.14
N SER A 173 -10.04 1.26 22.79
CA SER A 173 -11.03 0.52 23.58
C SER A 173 -10.68 -0.97 23.63
N SER A 174 -10.62 -1.55 24.82
CA SER A 174 -10.33 -2.98 25.04
C SER A 174 -11.29 -3.91 24.31
N ARG A 175 -12.54 -3.46 24.09
CA ARG A 175 -13.54 -4.18 23.28
C ARG A 175 -13.07 -4.49 21.86
N LEU A 176 -12.19 -3.68 21.28
CA LEU A 176 -11.62 -3.92 19.96
C LEU A 176 -10.60 -5.08 19.96
N GLY A 177 -10.01 -5.36 21.12
CA GLY A 177 -9.09 -6.48 21.35
C GLY A 177 -9.78 -7.81 21.70
N GLU A 178 -11.13 -7.86 21.71
CA GLU A 178 -11.87 -9.07 22.01
C GLU A 178 -12.03 -9.97 20.77
N LEU A 179 -11.74 -11.25 20.92
CA LEU A 179 -12.03 -12.28 19.92
C LEU A 179 -13.40 -12.88 20.21
N ASN A 180 -14.26 -12.96 19.20
CA ASN A 180 -15.62 -13.47 19.36
C ASN A 180 -15.86 -14.77 18.56
N GLY A 181 -16.71 -15.65 19.10
CA GLY A 181 -17.18 -16.88 18.47
C GLY A 181 -16.14 -17.97 18.26
N LYS A 182 -16.58 -19.10 17.67
CA LYS A 182 -15.73 -20.27 17.39
C LYS A 182 -14.57 -19.97 16.41
N GLN A 183 -14.69 -18.91 15.62
CA GLN A 183 -13.72 -18.54 14.59
C GLN A 183 -12.59 -17.63 15.10
N ARG A 184 -12.65 -17.15 16.36
CA ARG A 184 -11.65 -16.24 16.97
C ARG A 184 -11.33 -15.03 16.07
N THR A 185 -12.38 -14.38 15.56
CA THR A 185 -12.26 -13.18 14.72
C THR A 185 -12.47 -11.92 15.55
N PRO A 186 -11.75 -10.81 15.26
CA PRO A 186 -11.88 -9.54 15.98
C PRO A 186 -13.13 -8.79 15.50
N ARG A 187 -14.31 -9.30 15.87
CA ARG A 187 -15.61 -8.83 15.36
C ARG A 187 -15.81 -7.33 15.55
N ASN A 188 -15.45 -6.80 16.72
CA ASN A 188 -15.66 -5.37 17.03
C ASN A 188 -14.76 -4.47 16.17
N ALA A 189 -13.50 -4.87 15.94
CA ALA A 189 -12.60 -4.16 15.04
C ALA A 189 -13.10 -4.21 13.58
N ILE A 190 -13.58 -5.37 13.13
CA ILE A 190 -14.17 -5.53 11.79
C ILE A 190 -15.40 -4.65 11.61
N LEU A 191 -16.31 -4.61 12.59
CA LEU A 191 -17.52 -3.79 12.51
C LEU A 191 -17.20 -2.29 12.49
N LEU A 192 -16.23 -1.85 13.31
CA LEU A 192 -15.78 -0.47 13.29
C LEU A 192 -15.17 -0.09 11.93
N MET A 193 -14.28 -0.93 11.38
CA MET A 193 -13.72 -0.73 10.05
C MET A 193 -14.80 -0.68 8.98
N CYS A 194 -15.78 -1.59 9.04
CA CYS A 194 -16.91 -1.61 8.12
C CYS A 194 -17.70 -0.30 8.18
N ALA A 195 -18.03 0.19 9.39
CA ALA A 195 -18.73 1.45 9.56
C ALA A 195 -17.94 2.63 8.99
N VAL A 196 -16.63 2.69 9.22
CA VAL A 196 -15.76 3.76 8.67
C VAL A 196 -15.72 3.69 7.14
N CYS A 197 -15.50 2.51 6.55
CA CYS A 197 -15.49 2.30 5.11
C CYS A 197 -16.84 2.60 4.43
N LEU A 198 -17.95 2.39 5.15
CA LEU A 198 -19.31 2.73 4.72
C LEU A 198 -19.68 4.20 4.98
N VAL A 199 -18.74 5.05 5.37
CA VAL A 199 -18.98 6.51 5.46
C VAL A 199 -18.04 7.27 4.52
N THR A 200 -16.86 6.72 4.21
CA THR A 200 -15.85 7.39 3.37
C THR A 200 -16.33 7.77 1.97
N PRO A 201 -17.07 6.93 1.21
CA PRO A 201 -17.57 7.30 -0.12
C PRO A 201 -18.42 8.59 -0.16
N TRP A 202 -19.02 8.99 0.97
CA TRP A 202 -19.88 10.17 1.07
C TRP A 202 -19.09 11.47 1.23
N PHE A 203 -17.77 11.41 1.44
CA PHE A 203 -16.92 12.61 1.56
C PHE A 203 -16.61 13.26 0.19
N GLY A 204 -16.88 12.56 -0.92
CA GLY A 204 -16.58 13.03 -2.26
C GLY A 204 -15.11 12.86 -2.67
N ARG A 205 -14.83 12.97 -3.97
CA ARG A 205 -13.51 12.67 -4.55
C ARG A 205 -12.38 13.51 -3.95
N ALA A 206 -12.59 14.82 -3.79
CA ALA A 206 -11.58 15.73 -3.27
C ALA A 206 -11.13 15.37 -1.85
N ALA A 207 -12.08 15.11 -0.95
CA ALA A 207 -11.76 14.71 0.41
C ALA A 207 -11.04 13.34 0.45
N LEU A 208 -11.45 12.39 -0.39
CA LEU A 208 -10.77 11.10 -0.51
C LEU A 208 -9.33 11.26 -1.00
N THR A 209 -9.08 12.13 -1.98
CA THR A 209 -7.70 12.42 -2.42
C THR A 209 -6.86 13.01 -1.29
N TRP A 210 -7.41 13.92 -0.47
CA TRP A 210 -6.68 14.46 0.67
C TRP A 210 -6.32 13.39 1.69
N VAL A 211 -7.23 12.45 1.96
CA VAL A 211 -6.98 11.31 2.84
C VAL A 211 -5.85 10.44 2.31
N VAL A 212 -5.84 10.14 1.02
CA VAL A 212 -4.80 9.34 0.37
C VAL A 212 -3.45 10.08 0.44
N ASP A 213 -3.41 11.35 0.07
CA ASP A 213 -2.20 12.18 0.07
C ASP A 213 -1.60 12.27 1.48
N MET A 214 -2.40 12.61 2.49
CA MET A 214 -1.91 12.69 3.88
C MET A 214 -1.49 11.32 4.43
N SER A 215 -2.19 10.24 4.04
CA SER A 215 -1.85 8.88 4.50
C SER A 215 -0.50 8.41 3.98
N SER A 216 -0.09 8.88 2.79
CA SER A 216 1.22 8.59 2.21
C SER A 216 2.36 9.10 3.09
N ALA A 217 2.22 10.31 3.65
CA ALA A 217 3.18 10.83 4.62
C ALA A 217 3.20 9.98 5.91
N GLY A 218 2.02 9.63 6.45
CA GLY A 218 1.91 8.81 7.66
C GLY A 218 2.54 7.42 7.50
N ILE A 219 2.27 6.74 6.38
CA ILE A 219 2.86 5.43 6.07
C ILE A 219 4.37 5.53 5.91
N THR A 220 4.87 6.61 5.31
CA THR A 220 6.31 6.82 5.15
C THR A 220 7.01 6.98 6.50
N VAL A 221 6.39 7.67 7.46
CA VAL A 221 6.91 7.75 8.84
C VAL A 221 6.93 6.35 9.48
N ALA A 222 5.90 5.54 9.26
CA ALA A 222 5.88 4.16 9.76
C ALA A 222 6.99 3.30 9.12
N TYR A 223 7.24 3.45 7.82
CA TYR A 223 8.35 2.77 7.12
C TYR A 223 9.71 3.23 7.63
N PHE A 224 9.91 4.54 7.82
CA PHE A 224 11.13 5.08 8.44
C PHE A 224 11.34 4.47 9.82
N TYR A 225 10.32 4.47 10.68
CA TYR A 225 10.41 3.92 12.02
C TYR A 225 10.74 2.42 12.01
N THR A 226 10.11 1.66 11.11
CA THR A 226 10.37 0.23 10.93
C THR A 226 11.81 -0.04 10.49
N CYS A 227 12.31 0.70 9.50
CA CYS A 227 13.70 0.62 9.05
C CYS A 227 14.67 1.04 10.16
N PHE A 228 14.35 2.07 10.93
CA PHE A 228 15.18 2.53 12.04
C PHE A 228 15.28 1.49 13.16
N CYS A 229 14.16 0.84 13.51
CA CYS A 229 14.15 -0.30 14.42
C CYS A 229 15.00 -1.45 13.87
N ALA A 230 14.86 -1.79 12.58
CA ALA A 230 15.65 -2.84 11.95
C ALA A 230 17.15 -2.52 11.95
N TRP A 231 17.54 -1.27 11.67
CA TRP A 231 18.92 -0.79 11.73
C TRP A 231 19.49 -0.93 13.16
N LYS A 232 18.73 -0.49 14.17
CA LYS A 232 19.12 -0.62 15.58
C LYS A 232 19.28 -2.10 15.98
N ILE A 233 18.37 -2.97 15.57
CA ILE A 233 18.43 -4.42 15.85
C ILE A 233 19.63 -5.05 15.14
N ALA A 234 19.88 -4.73 13.87
CA ALA A 234 21.00 -5.28 13.11
C ALA A 234 22.37 -4.89 13.69
N ARG A 235 22.46 -3.70 14.31
CA ARG A 235 23.68 -3.18 14.94
C ARG A 235 23.88 -3.68 16.37
N THR A 236 22.82 -3.68 17.18
CA THR A 236 22.91 -4.00 18.63
C THR A 236 22.63 -5.46 18.93
N GLY A 237 21.96 -6.18 18.04
CA GLY A 237 21.49 -7.55 18.24
C GLY A 237 20.38 -7.67 19.29
N GLN A 238 19.97 -6.59 19.94
CA GLN A 238 19.03 -6.63 21.05
C GLN A 238 17.60 -6.35 20.59
N VAL A 239 16.71 -7.30 20.87
CA VAL A 239 15.26 -7.14 20.72
C VAL A 239 14.65 -7.16 22.12
N PRO A 240 13.91 -6.12 22.53
CA PRO A 240 13.20 -6.13 23.82
C PRO A 240 12.34 -7.39 23.97
N GLY A 241 12.48 -8.10 25.09
CA GLY A 241 11.72 -9.33 25.37
C GLY A 241 12.32 -10.63 24.80
N MET A 242 13.42 -10.59 24.04
CA MET A 242 14.12 -11.81 23.63
C MET A 242 15.26 -12.18 24.59
N PRO A 243 15.37 -13.46 25.03
CA PRO A 243 16.38 -13.89 26.00
C PRO A 243 17.78 -14.01 25.39
N LYS A 244 17.91 -14.09 24.06
CA LYS A 244 19.19 -14.18 23.37
C LYS A 244 19.30 -13.09 22.30
N PRO A 245 20.43 -12.36 22.25
CA PRO A 245 20.68 -11.41 21.17
C PRO A 245 20.76 -12.12 19.81
N ILE A 246 20.29 -11.44 18.78
CA ILE A 246 20.47 -11.83 17.39
C ILE A 246 21.89 -11.43 16.97
N ALA A 247 22.58 -12.29 16.21
CA ALA A 247 23.91 -11.98 15.72
C ALA A 247 23.87 -10.71 14.84
N PRO A 248 24.70 -9.68 15.14
CA PRO A 248 24.78 -8.49 14.32
C PRO A 248 25.14 -8.83 12.87
N ASN A 249 24.56 -8.12 11.92
CA ASN A 249 24.80 -8.36 10.51
C ASN A 249 24.89 -7.04 9.74
N GLN A 250 26.10 -6.74 9.25
CA GLN A 250 26.42 -5.50 8.54
C GLN A 250 25.60 -5.31 7.27
N PHE A 251 25.25 -6.38 6.56
CA PHE A 251 24.42 -6.29 5.37
C PHE A 251 23.02 -5.73 5.71
N TYR A 252 22.38 -6.29 6.73
CA TYR A 252 21.06 -5.82 7.18
C TYR A 252 21.12 -4.44 7.81
N GLU A 253 22.24 -4.08 8.47
CA GLU A 253 22.46 -2.73 8.98
C GLU A 253 22.48 -1.70 7.84
N TYR A 254 23.32 -1.88 6.81
CA TYR A 254 23.38 -0.96 5.68
C TYR A 254 22.08 -0.94 4.88
N PHE A 255 21.43 -2.09 4.71
CA PHE A 255 20.15 -2.18 4.01
C PHE A 255 19.04 -1.41 4.74
N ALA A 256 18.96 -1.56 6.07
CA ALA A 256 18.00 -0.83 6.88
C ALA A 256 18.30 0.68 6.93
N LEU A 257 19.58 1.07 6.95
CA LEU A 257 19.98 2.48 6.87
C LEU A 257 19.59 3.09 5.51
N ALA A 258 19.81 2.38 4.41
CA ALA A 258 19.37 2.82 3.08
C ALA A 258 17.85 3.03 3.05
N GLY A 259 17.07 2.14 3.67
CA GLY A 259 15.62 2.32 3.83
C GLY A 259 15.25 3.60 4.60
N CYS A 260 15.98 3.92 5.68
CA CYS A 260 15.78 5.17 6.42
C CYS A 260 16.04 6.40 5.54
N ILE A 261 17.14 6.40 4.78
CA ILE A 261 17.51 7.50 3.88
C ILE A 261 16.44 7.68 2.79
N LEU A 262 15.98 6.59 2.18
CA LEU A 262 14.92 6.63 1.17
C LEU A 262 13.61 7.17 1.74
N ALA A 263 13.22 6.76 2.95
CA ALA A 263 12.02 7.27 3.60
C ALA A 263 12.12 8.78 3.90
N VAL A 264 13.28 9.26 4.36
CA VAL A 264 13.53 10.71 4.55
C VAL A 264 13.50 11.45 3.21
N GLY A 265 14.10 10.88 2.16
CA GLY A 265 14.05 11.44 0.81
C GLY A 265 12.63 11.56 0.28
N TYR A 266 11.78 10.54 0.51
CA TYR A 266 10.38 10.61 0.12
C TYR A 266 9.58 11.61 0.95
N LEU A 267 9.81 11.71 2.27
CA LEU A 267 9.22 12.79 3.08
C LEU A 267 9.64 14.17 2.55
N ALA A 268 10.90 14.35 2.17
CA ALA A 268 11.35 15.58 1.55
C ALA A 268 10.60 15.86 0.23
N LEU A 269 10.36 14.85 -0.60
CA LEU A 269 9.52 14.99 -1.80
C LEU A 269 8.07 15.40 -1.49
N LEU A 270 7.53 15.09 -0.31
CA LEU A 270 6.16 15.45 0.07
C LEU A 270 6.05 16.84 0.72
N PHE A 271 7.12 17.33 1.38
CA PHE A 271 7.08 18.57 2.19
C PHE A 271 7.94 19.72 1.67
N VAL A 272 8.93 19.47 0.80
CA VAL A 272 9.78 20.54 0.26
C VAL A 272 9.01 21.33 -0.79
N PRO A 273 8.98 22.67 -0.71
CA PRO A 273 8.37 23.50 -1.74
C PRO A 273 8.93 23.21 -3.13
N ASP A 274 8.09 23.26 -4.16
CA ASP A 274 8.43 23.01 -5.57
C ASP A 274 8.91 21.57 -5.89
N SER A 275 8.76 20.63 -4.95
CA SER A 275 9.01 19.23 -5.23
C SER A 275 7.89 18.61 -6.10
N PRO A 276 8.20 17.60 -6.93
CA PRO A 276 7.19 16.95 -7.79
C PRO A 276 6.04 16.27 -7.02
N GLY A 277 6.27 15.88 -5.77
CA GLY A 277 5.30 15.18 -4.91
C GLY A 277 4.70 16.04 -3.81
N MET A 278 4.89 17.37 -3.85
CA MET A 278 4.48 18.27 -2.77
C MET A 278 3.00 18.10 -2.44
N LEU A 279 2.70 17.94 -1.15
CA LEU A 279 1.33 17.85 -0.66
C LEU A 279 0.60 19.19 -0.85
N GLY A 280 -0.63 19.12 -1.36
CA GLY A 280 -1.51 20.27 -1.42
C GLY A 280 -1.85 20.83 -0.04
N THR A 281 -2.33 22.08 0.01
CA THR A 281 -2.66 22.76 1.26
C THR A 281 -3.73 22.03 2.08
N ALA A 282 -4.78 21.51 1.42
CA ALA A 282 -5.84 20.76 2.09
C ALA A 282 -5.35 19.43 2.72
N PRO A 283 -4.60 18.56 2.00
CA PRO A 283 -3.94 17.41 2.60
C PRO A 283 -3.02 17.76 3.80
N LEU A 284 -2.27 18.87 3.73
CA LEU A 284 -1.42 19.32 4.83
C LEU A 284 -2.23 19.71 6.07
N ILE A 285 -3.33 20.44 5.91
CA ILE A 285 -4.23 20.78 7.03
C ILE A 285 -4.81 19.50 7.63
N ALA A 286 -5.27 18.57 6.79
CA ALA A 286 -5.80 17.28 7.25
C ALA A 286 -4.75 16.48 8.02
N LEU A 287 -3.50 16.47 7.56
CA LEU A 287 -2.37 15.84 8.24
C LEU A 287 -2.13 16.47 9.62
N VAL A 288 -2.09 17.80 9.72
CA VAL A 288 -1.91 18.50 11.01
C VAL A 288 -3.02 18.15 11.99
N VAL A 289 -4.28 18.16 11.53
CA VAL A 289 -5.42 17.73 12.35
C VAL A 289 -5.21 16.29 12.85
N TRP A 290 -4.77 15.38 11.99
CA TRP A 290 -4.52 14.00 12.39
C TRP A 290 -3.38 13.86 13.40
N VAL A 291 -2.29 14.60 13.22
CA VAL A 291 -1.16 14.62 14.17
C VAL A 291 -1.62 15.13 15.53
N VAL A 292 -2.42 16.19 15.58
CA VAL A 292 -2.96 16.74 16.83
C VAL A 292 -3.86 15.72 17.53
N LEU A 293 -4.75 15.05 16.80
CA LEU A 293 -5.61 13.99 17.35
C LEU A 293 -4.79 12.81 17.88
N GLY A 294 -3.73 12.42 17.18
CA GLY A 294 -2.79 11.39 17.61
C GLY A 294 -2.06 11.76 18.90
N LEU A 295 -1.52 12.98 18.97
CA LEU A 295 -0.84 13.50 20.17
C LEU A 295 -1.78 13.61 21.37
N ALA A 296 -3.02 14.08 21.16
CA ALA A 296 -4.03 14.13 22.21
C ALA A 296 -4.36 12.72 22.74
N SER A 297 -4.58 11.76 21.83
CA SER A 297 -4.85 10.37 22.20
C SER A 297 -3.68 9.75 22.96
N TRP A 298 -2.45 9.99 22.50
CA TRP A 298 -1.24 9.54 23.18
C TRP A 298 -1.08 10.17 24.57
N ALA A 299 -1.33 11.49 24.72
CA ALA A 299 -1.23 12.17 26.01
C ALA A 299 -2.24 11.64 27.04
N ILE A 300 -3.46 11.30 26.60
CA ILE A 300 -4.48 10.68 27.46
C ILE A 300 -4.06 9.27 27.87
N LYS A 301 -3.59 8.45 26.91
CA LYS A 301 -3.28 7.04 27.15
C LYS A 301 -1.96 6.81 27.87
N SER A 302 -0.93 7.60 27.58
CA SER A 302 0.36 7.55 28.30
C SER A 302 0.20 7.83 29.79
N ARG A 303 -0.76 8.69 30.18
CA ARG A 303 -1.11 8.92 31.60
C ARG A 303 -1.80 7.71 32.23
N GLN A 304 -2.65 7.00 31.48
CA GLN A 304 -3.35 5.80 31.96
C GLN A 304 -2.43 4.58 32.08
N LEU A 305 -1.42 4.48 31.22
CA LEU A 305 -0.51 3.33 31.12
C LEU A 305 0.81 3.53 31.86
N LYS A 306 1.04 4.72 32.46
CA LYS A 306 2.29 5.07 33.15
C LYS A 306 2.64 4.12 34.30
N ASP A 307 1.61 3.55 34.92
CA ASP A 307 1.73 2.70 36.10
C ASP A 307 1.55 1.20 35.80
N VAL A 308 1.40 0.82 34.52
CA VAL A 308 1.27 -0.58 34.10
C VAL A 308 2.67 -1.14 33.80
N PRO A 309 3.09 -2.24 34.45
CA PRO A 309 4.39 -2.85 34.18
C PRO A 309 4.57 -3.24 32.69
N PRO A 310 5.75 -3.02 32.09
CA PRO A 310 6.03 -3.39 30.70
C PRO A 310 5.81 -4.88 30.41
N GLU A 311 6.04 -5.75 31.41
CA GLU A 311 5.85 -7.20 31.31
C GLU A 311 4.37 -7.57 31.12
N GLU A 312 3.46 -6.90 31.83
CA GLU A 312 2.01 -7.11 31.76
C GLU A 312 1.46 -6.63 30.39
N THR A 313 2.01 -5.51 29.90
CA THR A 313 1.66 -4.97 28.58
C THR A 313 2.15 -5.88 27.44
N THR A 314 3.33 -6.51 27.61
CA THR A 314 3.93 -7.41 26.62
C THR A 314 3.21 -8.76 26.59
N ALA A 315 2.81 -9.30 27.74
CA ALA A 315 2.02 -10.52 27.85
C ALA A 315 0.65 -10.39 27.18
N LEU A 316 -0.03 -9.24 27.32
CA LEU A 316 -1.33 -8.97 26.68
C LEU A 316 -1.29 -8.93 25.15
N ILE A 317 -0.13 -8.62 24.55
CA ILE A 317 0.06 -8.48 23.09
C ILE A 317 0.46 -9.80 22.43
N LEU A 318 1.20 -10.67 23.13
CA LEU A 318 1.78 -11.89 22.58
C LEU A 318 0.92 -13.15 22.74
N GLU A 319 -0.04 -13.16 23.69
CA GLU A 319 -1.11 -14.17 23.79
C GLU A 319 -2.32 -13.82 22.92
#